data_AF-A0A9X5R2V8-F1
#
_entry.id   AF-A0A9X5R2V8-F1
#
_cell.length_a   1.000
_cell.length_b   1.000
_cell.length_c   1.000
_cell.angle_alpha   90.00
_cell.angle_beta   90.00
_cell.angle_gamma   90.00
#
_symmetry.space_group_name_H-M   'P 1'
#
loop_
_entity.id
_entity.type
_entity.pdbx_description
1 polymer ?
#
loop_
_entity_poly.entity_id
_entity_poly.type
_entity_poly.pdbx_seq_one_letter_code
_entity_poly.pdbx_strand_id
1 'polypeptide(L)'
;MEQRIATLPDVLTLLAGALEAGVPLRRATAEVADAITGVCAADLTLVSSRVAVGVSDARAWAELADEPGWHEIATDVSRAVNSGEGVAQMLRVHAEQMRRHACEQVEKKARKAGVDAIIPLAVCHLPAFILVGVVPIIAGTILKAT
;
A
#
# COMPACT_ATOMS: atom_id res chain seq x y z
N MET A 1 10.99 -8.44 2.99
CA MET A 1 10.00 -8.03 1.98
C MET A 1 9.02 -6.99 2.54
N GLU A 2 8.36 -7.25 3.67
CA GLU A 2 7.37 -6.32 4.26
C GLU A 2 7.92 -4.91 4.56
N GLN A 3 9.16 -4.79 5.02
CA GLN A 3 9.78 -3.48 5.29
C GLN A 3 9.94 -2.61 4.04
N ARG A 4 10.27 -3.19 2.86
CA ARG A 4 10.45 -2.41 1.62
C ARG A 4 9.16 -1.71 1.23
N ILE A 5 8.07 -2.49 1.17
CA ILE A 5 6.76 -2.01 0.73
C ILE A 5 6.23 -0.92 1.68
N ALA A 6 6.53 -1.00 2.97
CA ALA A 6 6.10 -0.01 3.95
C ALA A 6 6.78 1.36 3.77
N THR A 7 8.09 1.40 3.53
CA THR A 7 8.85 2.66 3.35
C THR A 7 8.84 3.21 1.94
N LEU A 8 8.52 2.39 0.94
CA LEU A 8 8.57 2.79 -0.47
C LEU A 8 7.78 4.08 -0.77
N PRO A 9 6.54 4.28 -0.30
CA PRO A 9 5.76 5.49 -0.63
C PRO A 9 6.45 6.79 -0.22
N ASP A 10 7.14 6.77 0.93
CA ASP A 10 7.85 7.94 1.43
C ASP A 10 9.11 8.21 0.60
N VAL A 11 9.84 7.16 0.22
CA VAL A 11 11.00 7.27 -0.69
C VAL A 11 10.58 7.82 -2.05
N LEU A 12 9.48 7.33 -2.64
CA LEU A 12 8.96 7.85 -3.90
C LEU A 12 8.54 9.32 -3.79
N THR A 13 7.95 9.72 -2.65
CA THR A 13 7.58 11.11 -2.37
C THR A 13 8.81 12.02 -2.29
N LEU A 14 9.89 11.56 -1.65
CA LEU A 14 11.16 12.31 -1.56
C LEU A 14 11.80 12.47 -2.94
N LEU A 15 11.87 11.40 -3.74
CA LEU A 15 12.38 11.46 -5.10
C LEU A 15 11.56 12.41 -5.97
N ALA A 16 10.23 12.32 -5.91
CA ALA A 16 9.35 13.23 -6.64
C ALA A 16 9.58 14.69 -6.23
N GLY A 17 9.68 14.98 -4.94
CA GLY A 17 9.96 16.32 -4.44
C GLY A 17 11.30 16.89 -4.91
N ALA A 18 12.35 16.06 -4.95
CA ALA A 18 13.65 16.47 -5.49
C ALA A 18 13.59 16.79 -6.99
N LEU A 19 12.89 15.96 -7.77
CA LEU A 19 12.68 16.19 -9.20
C LEU A 19 11.86 17.46 -9.48
N GLU A 20 10.80 17.70 -8.70
CA GLU A 20 9.99 18.93 -8.77
C GLU A 20 10.78 20.18 -8.40
N ALA A 21 11.76 20.06 -7.52
CA ALA A 21 12.72 21.12 -7.21
C ALA A 21 13.77 21.34 -8.32
N GLY A 22 13.70 20.59 -9.43
CA GLY A 22 14.60 20.70 -10.57
C GLY A 22 15.90 19.91 -10.43
N VAL A 23 16.02 19.04 -9.41
CA VAL A 23 17.19 18.17 -9.25
C VAL A 23 17.12 17.04 -10.29
N PRO A 24 18.18 16.80 -11.09
CA PRO A 24 18.19 15.69 -12.05
C PRO A 24 18.04 14.32 -11.37
N LEU A 25 17.35 13.38 -12.01
CA LEU A 25 17.05 12.03 -11.47
C LEU A 25 18.27 11.34 -10.86
N ARG A 26 19.41 11.34 -11.56
CA ARG A 26 20.66 10.76 -11.08
C ARG A 26 21.10 11.33 -9.72
N ARG A 27 21.04 12.66 -9.59
CA ARG A 27 21.45 13.36 -8.38
C ARG A 27 20.41 13.19 -7.27
N ALA A 28 19.13 13.29 -7.60
CA ALA A 28 18.03 13.03 -6.67
C ALA A 28 18.12 11.61 -6.08
N THR A 29 18.47 10.62 -6.91
CA THR A 29 18.63 9.22 -6.48
C THR A 29 19.74 9.08 -5.43
N ALA A 30 20.90 9.70 -5.66
CA ALA A 30 22.01 9.68 -4.73
C ALA A 30 21.69 10.45 -3.42
N GLU A 31 21.14 11.66 -3.54
CA GLU A 31 20.80 12.48 -2.37
C GLU A 31 19.72 11.82 -1.50
N VAL A 32 18.70 11.21 -2.10
CA VAL A 32 17.67 10.47 -1.36
C VAL A 32 18.25 9.20 -0.74
N ALA A 33 19.15 8.48 -1.43
CA ALA A 33 19.82 7.31 -0.88
C ALA A 33 20.60 7.65 0.40
N ASP A 34 21.30 8.80 0.42
CA ASP A 34 22.06 9.27 1.58
C ASP A 34 21.15 9.82 2.70
N ALA A 35 19.99 10.36 2.36
CA ALA A 35 19.05 10.97 3.32
C ALA A 35 18.21 9.95 4.10
N ILE A 36 18.07 8.72 3.61
CA ILE A 36 17.24 7.68 4.22
C ILE A 36 18.09 6.52 4.73
N THR A 37 17.50 5.68 5.58
CA THR A 37 18.14 4.45 6.05
C THR A 37 17.28 3.23 5.73
N GLY A 38 17.91 2.06 5.69
CA GLY A 38 17.23 0.77 5.48
C GLY A 38 17.34 0.23 4.06
N VAL A 39 16.47 -0.72 3.75
CA VAL A 39 16.51 -1.54 2.52
C VAL A 39 16.39 -0.71 1.24
N CYS A 40 15.49 0.28 1.20
CA CYS A 40 15.35 1.16 0.04
C CYS A 40 16.57 2.08 -0.13
N ALA A 41 17.26 2.45 0.96
CA ALA A 41 18.51 3.21 0.89
C ALA A 41 19.59 2.41 0.16
N ALA A 42 19.73 1.13 0.50
CA ALA A 42 20.68 0.22 -0.14
C ALA A 42 20.36 0.03 -1.63
N ASP A 43 19.09 -0.09 -1.98
CA ASP A 43 18.63 -0.22 -3.37
C ASP A 43 18.99 1.01 -4.21
N LEU A 44 18.69 2.22 -3.71
CA LEU A 44 19.02 3.47 -4.42
C LEU A 44 20.52 3.75 -4.45
N THR A 45 21.25 3.32 -3.42
CA THR A 45 22.72 3.36 -3.40
C THR A 45 23.29 2.47 -4.50
N LEU A 46 22.72 1.27 -4.70
CA LEU A 46 23.12 0.36 -5.76
C LEU A 46 22.88 0.99 -7.15
N VAL A 47 21.71 1.59 -7.38
CA VAL A 47 21.44 2.34 -8.62
C VAL A 47 22.48 3.44 -8.82
N SER A 48 22.71 4.26 -7.80
CA SER A 48 23.69 5.37 -7.86
C SER A 48 25.10 4.86 -8.16
N SER A 49 25.52 3.74 -7.57
CA SER A 49 26.84 3.15 -7.81
C SER A 49 27.02 2.62 -9.24
N ARG A 50 26.00 1.95 -9.80
CA ARG A 50 26.00 1.47 -11.20
C ARG A 50 26.13 2.62 -12.17
N VAL A 51 25.37 3.67 -11.90
CA VAL A 51 25.35 4.90 -12.67
C VAL A 51 26.69 5.65 -12.59
N ALA A 52 27.37 5.61 -11.44
CA ALA A 52 28.70 6.18 -11.25
C ALA A 52 29.80 5.43 -12.03
N VAL A 53 29.67 4.11 -12.21
CA VAL A 53 30.61 3.31 -13.02
C VAL A 53 30.27 3.28 -14.52
N GLY A 54 29.34 4.14 -14.97
CA GLY A 54 29.05 4.35 -16.39
C GLY A 54 27.84 3.60 -16.95
N VAL A 55 27.06 2.91 -16.11
CA VAL A 55 25.78 2.33 -16.55
C VAL A 55 24.79 3.47 -16.86
N SER A 56 24.02 3.34 -17.93
CA SER A 56 22.97 4.33 -18.26
C SER A 56 21.87 4.34 -17.20
N ASP A 57 21.26 5.50 -16.96
CA ASP A 57 20.19 5.62 -15.95
C ASP A 57 19.05 4.63 -16.26
N ALA A 58 18.64 4.51 -17.52
CA ALA A 58 17.60 3.57 -17.93
C ALA A 58 17.93 2.12 -17.52
N ARG A 59 19.17 1.68 -17.76
CA ARG A 59 19.57 0.31 -17.43
C ARG A 59 19.70 0.10 -15.92
N ALA A 60 20.27 1.07 -15.20
CA ALA A 60 20.42 0.95 -13.75
C ALA A 60 19.06 0.85 -13.04
N TRP A 61 18.06 1.62 -13.49
CA TRP A 61 16.68 1.51 -13.02
C TRP A 61 16.01 0.22 -13.50
N ALA A 62 16.22 -0.23 -14.74
CA ALA A 62 15.68 -1.52 -15.20
C ALA A 62 16.18 -2.71 -14.35
N GLU A 63 17.47 -2.71 -13.98
CA GLU A 63 18.04 -3.73 -13.08
C GLU A 63 17.51 -3.64 -11.64
N LEU A 64 16.94 -2.49 -11.23
CA LEU A 64 16.23 -2.38 -9.95
C LEU A 64 14.83 -3.00 -10.02
N ALA A 65 14.25 -3.20 -11.21
CA ALA A 65 12.92 -3.80 -11.35
C ALA A 65 12.84 -5.27 -10.91
N ASP A 66 13.99 -5.95 -10.78
CA ASP A 66 14.08 -7.30 -10.23
C ASP A 66 13.95 -7.33 -8.69
N GLU A 67 14.10 -6.17 -8.04
CA GLU A 67 13.99 -6.07 -6.59
C GLU A 67 12.52 -6.02 -6.11
N PRO A 68 12.17 -6.75 -5.03
CA PRO A 68 10.80 -6.79 -4.53
C PRO A 68 10.25 -5.40 -4.17
N GLY A 69 9.10 -5.05 -4.76
CA GLY A 69 8.43 -3.77 -4.54
C GLY A 69 8.79 -2.69 -5.56
N TRP A 70 9.90 -2.84 -6.29
CA TRP A 70 10.36 -1.84 -7.28
C TRP A 70 9.89 -2.10 -8.70
N HIS A 71 9.42 -3.32 -9.01
CA HIS A 71 9.18 -3.77 -10.38
C HIS A 71 8.47 -2.75 -11.30
N GLU A 72 7.25 -2.34 -10.95
CA GLU A 72 6.47 -1.42 -11.78
C GLU A 72 7.13 -0.03 -11.87
N ILE A 73 7.49 0.53 -10.71
CA ILE A 73 8.07 1.86 -10.57
C ILE A 73 9.39 1.97 -11.35
N ALA A 74 10.29 1.01 -11.16
CA ALA A 74 11.62 1.04 -11.75
C ALA A 74 11.56 0.80 -13.27
N THR A 75 10.63 -0.04 -13.74
CA THR A 75 10.36 -0.20 -15.17
C THR A 75 9.84 1.10 -15.77
N ASP A 76 8.91 1.78 -15.12
CA ASP A 76 8.36 3.04 -15.63
C ASP A 76 9.42 4.16 -15.65
N VAL A 77 10.18 4.30 -14.57
CA VAL A 77 11.30 5.24 -14.47
C VAL A 77 12.33 4.96 -15.55
N SER A 78 12.68 3.69 -15.81
CA SER A 78 13.65 3.32 -16.85
C SER A 78 13.24 3.79 -18.25
N ARG A 79 11.94 3.80 -18.56
CA ARG A 79 11.40 4.27 -19.84
C ARG A 79 11.33 5.79 -19.92
N ALA A 80 11.19 6.45 -18.78
CA ALA A 80 10.97 7.88 -18.66
C ALA A 80 12.21 8.67 -18.21
N VAL A 81 13.41 8.07 -18.13
CA VAL A 81 14.63 8.72 -17.60
C VAL A 81 14.98 10.07 -18.22
N ASN A 82 14.56 10.33 -19.46
CA ASN A 82 14.80 11.59 -20.17
C ASN A 82 13.73 12.67 -19.89
N SER A 83 12.68 12.34 -19.13
CA SER A 83 11.53 13.21 -18.84
C SER A 83 11.42 13.48 -17.34
N GLY A 84 12.17 14.47 -16.84
CA GLY A 84 12.23 14.77 -15.41
C GLY A 84 10.89 15.10 -14.75
N GLU A 85 10.11 16.01 -15.36
CA GLU A 85 8.78 16.39 -14.86
C GLU A 85 7.78 15.21 -14.93
N GLY A 86 7.84 14.43 -16.02
CA GLY A 86 6.99 13.24 -16.19
C GLY A 86 7.29 12.17 -15.16
N VAL A 87 8.56 11.95 -14.82
CA VAL A 87 8.97 11.01 -13.77
C VAL A 87 8.49 11.50 -12.40
N ALA A 88 8.60 12.79 -12.09
CA ALA A 88 8.16 13.31 -10.79
C ALA A 88 6.66 13.04 -10.53
N GLN A 89 5.82 13.38 -11.51
CA GLN A 89 4.37 13.16 -11.40
C GLN A 89 4.03 11.67 -11.29
N MET A 90 4.71 10.82 -12.06
CA MET A 90 4.55 9.37 -12.02
C MET A 90 4.92 8.80 -10.63
N LEU A 91 6.04 9.22 -10.05
CA LEU A 91 6.45 8.81 -8.70
C LEU A 91 5.43 9.22 -7.63
N ARG A 92 4.84 10.42 -7.75
CA ARG A 92 3.74 10.87 -6.87
C ARG A 92 2.51 9.97 -6.97
N VAL A 93 2.10 9.61 -8.19
CA VAL A 93 0.94 8.75 -8.41
C VAL A 93 1.16 7.38 -7.77
N HIS A 94 2.34 6.77 -7.98
CA HIS A 94 2.70 5.50 -7.36
C HIS A 94 2.69 5.59 -5.82
N ALA A 95 3.28 6.64 -5.24
CA ALA A 95 3.28 6.86 -3.79
C ALA A 95 1.86 6.94 -3.22
N GLU A 96 0.97 7.69 -3.87
CA GLU A 96 -0.43 7.86 -3.43
C GLU A 96 -1.22 6.56 -3.56
N GLN A 97 -1.04 5.81 -4.66
CA GLN A 97 -1.68 4.50 -4.84
C GLN A 97 -1.28 3.52 -3.72
N MET A 98 0.00 3.46 -3.37
CA MET A 98 0.47 2.59 -2.28
C MET A 98 -0.12 3.00 -0.92
N ARG A 99 -0.21 4.31 -0.62
CA ARG A 99 -0.83 4.81 0.61
C ARG A 99 -2.32 4.48 0.68
N ARG A 100 -3.03 4.65 -0.43
CA ARG A 100 -4.45 4.28 -0.54
C ARG A 100 -4.64 2.78 -0.30
N HIS A 101 -3.83 1.93 -0.93
CA HIS A 101 -3.89 0.49 -0.70
C HIS A 101 -3.60 0.10 0.75
N ALA A 102 -2.63 0.75 1.40
CA ALA A 102 -2.36 0.53 2.81
C ALA A 102 -3.57 0.90 3.68
N CYS A 103 -4.24 2.03 3.40
CA CYS A 103 -5.44 2.47 4.09
C CYS A 103 -6.62 1.49 3.89
N GLU A 104 -6.85 1.04 2.65
CA GLU A 104 -7.90 0.06 2.33
C GLU A 104 -7.70 -1.27 3.08
N GLN A 105 -6.46 -1.71 3.27
CA GLN A 105 -6.17 -2.92 4.04
C GLN A 105 -6.52 -2.77 5.52
N VAL A 106 -6.31 -1.58 6.10
CA VAL A 106 -6.71 -1.27 7.47
C VAL A 106 -8.25 -1.24 7.57
N GLU A 107 -8.92 -0.61 6.61
CA GLU A 107 -10.39 -0.54 6.59
C GLU A 107 -11.04 -1.91 6.44
N LYS A 108 -10.50 -2.78 5.58
CA LYS A 108 -10.97 -4.17 5.45
C LYS A 108 -10.85 -4.95 6.76
N LYS A 109 -9.77 -4.74 7.52
CA LYS A 109 -9.60 -5.34 8.87
C LYS A 109 -10.62 -4.78 9.86
N ALA A 110 -10.87 -3.47 9.84
CA ALA A 110 -11.86 -2.83 10.70
C ALA A 110 -13.29 -3.32 10.40
N ARG A 111 -13.65 -3.45 9.12
CA ARG A 111 -14.97 -3.95 8.71
C ARG A 111 -15.20 -5.40 9.11
N LYS A 112 -14.15 -6.24 9.05
CA LYS A 112 -14.21 -7.61 9.56
C LYS A 112 -14.49 -7.65 11.07
N ALA A 113 -13.85 -6.78 11.85
CA ALA A 113 -14.12 -6.69 13.29
C ALA A 113 -15.57 -6.29 13.62
N GLY A 114 -16.19 -5.45 12.80
CA GLY A 114 -17.61 -5.10 12.94
C GLY A 114 -18.56 -6.27 12.68
N VAL A 115 -18.25 -7.13 11.70
CA VAL A 115 -19.05 -8.33 11.41
C VAL A 115 -18.85 -9.39 12.51
N ASP A 116 -17.63 -9.59 12.98
CA ASP A 116 -17.32 -10.51 14.08
C ASP A 116 -18.02 -10.10 15.38
N ALA A 117 -18.31 -8.81 15.59
CA ALA A 117 -19.08 -8.32 16.75
C ALA A 117 -20.59 -8.60 16.66
N ILE A 118 -21.16 -8.68 15.45
CA ILE A 118 -22.59 -8.93 15.24
C ILE A 118 -22.94 -10.41 15.43
N ILE A 119 -22.01 -11.33 15.13
CA ILE A 119 -22.23 -12.78 15.23
C ILE A 119 -22.60 -13.22 16.67
N PRO A 120 -21.86 -12.85 17.74
CA PRO A 120 -22.23 -13.17 19.12
C PRO A 120 -23.57 -12.57 19.53
N LEU A 121 -23.86 -11.34 19.10
CA LEU A 121 -25.11 -10.65 19.42
C LEU A 121 -26.31 -11.33 18.77
N ALA A 122 -26.20 -11.73 17.49
CA ALA A 122 -27.25 -12.46 16.79
C ALA A 122 -27.52 -13.84 17.41
N VAL A 123 -26.46 -14.57 17.78
CA VAL A 123 -26.56 -15.88 18.45
C VAL A 123 -27.20 -15.77 19.85
N CYS A 124 -26.99 -14.66 20.57
CA CYS A 124 -27.62 -14.45 21.87
C CYS A 124 -29.09 -13.98 21.76
N HIS A 125 -29.46 -13.25 20.71
CA HIS A 125 -30.83 -12.73 20.52
C HIS A 125 -31.81 -13.78 19.98
N LEU A 126 -31.34 -14.68 19.12
CA LEU A 126 -32.16 -15.74 18.52
C LEU A 126 -32.90 -16.62 19.56
N PRO A 127 -32.24 -17.16 20.61
CA PRO A 127 -32.93 -17.95 21.62
C PRO A 127 -33.91 -17.11 22.46
N ALA A 128 -33.57 -15.87 22.77
CA ALA A 128 -34.46 -14.96 23.51
C ALA A 128 -35.73 -14.64 22.70
N PHE A 129 -35.62 -14.38 21.39
CA PHE A 129 -36.76 -14.15 20.51
C PHE A 129 -37.68 -15.36 20.40
N ILE A 130 -37.11 -16.57 20.31
CA ILE A 130 -37.90 -17.82 20.27
C ILE A 130 -38.67 -18.00 21.59
N LEU A 131 -37.99 -17.85 22.73
CA LEU A 131 -38.59 -18.03 24.06
C LEU A 131 -39.67 -17.00 24.38
N VAL A 132 -39.46 -15.72 24.02
CA VAL A 132 -40.35 -14.62 24.40
C VAL A 132 -41.43 -14.34 23.35
N GLY A 133 -41.11 -14.48 22.06
CA GLY A 133 -42.02 -14.16 20.96
C GLY A 133 -42.80 -15.38 20.47
N VAL A 134 -42.11 -16.47 20.14
CA VAL A 134 -42.71 -17.60 19.40
C VAL A 134 -43.46 -18.56 20.33
N VAL A 135 -42.88 -18.92 21.47
CA VAL A 135 -43.47 -19.88 22.42
C VAL A 135 -44.86 -19.43 22.92
N PRO A 136 -45.08 -18.17 23.37
CA PRO A 136 -46.38 -17.75 23.88
C PRO A 136 -47.46 -17.70 22.80
N ILE A 137 -47.09 -17.32 21.57
CA ILE A 137 -48.02 -17.26 20.44
C ILE A 137 -48.51 -18.67 20.09
N ILE A 138 -47.59 -19.63 19.93
CA ILE A 138 -47.96 -21.01 19.60
C ILE A 138 -48.80 -21.62 20.74
N ALA A 139 -48.37 -21.45 21.99
CA ALA A 139 -49.12 -21.93 23.15
C ALA A 139 -50.54 -21.33 23.19
N GLY A 140 -50.68 -20.02 22.97
CA GLY A 140 -51.98 -19.34 22.92
C GLY A 140 -52.88 -19.82 21.78
N THR A 141 -52.32 -20.10 20.60
CA THR A 141 -53.10 -20.61 19.45
C THR A 141 -53.60 -22.04 19.66
N ILE A 142 -52.82 -22.90 20.33
CA ILE A 142 -53.21 -24.29 20.60
C ILE A 142 -54.25 -24.33 21.73
N LEU A 143 -54.09 -23.52 22.78
CA LEU A 143 -55.02 -23.47 23.91
C LEU A 143 -56.40 -22.90 23.55
N LYS A 144 -56.47 -22.06 22.51
CA LYS A 144 -57.72 -21.46 22.00
C LYS A 144 -58.43 -22.34 20.97
N ALA A 145 -57.72 -23.34 20.42
CA ALA A 145 -58.26 -24.31 19.45
C ALA A 145 -58.76 -25.61 20.11
N THR A 146 -58.56 -25.78 21.42
CA THR A 146 -59.13 -26.86 22.25
C THR A 146 -60.31 -26.32 23.05
#